data_AF-A0A918SME7-F1
#
_entry.id   AF-A0A918SME7-F1
#
_cell.length_a   1.000
_cell.length_b   1.000
_cell.length_c   1.000
_cell.angle_alpha   90.00
_cell.angle_beta   90.00
_cell.angle_gamma   90.00
#
_symmetry.space_group_name_H-M   'P 1'
#
loop_
_entity.id
_entity.type
_entity.pdbx_description
1 polymer ?
#
loop_
_entity_poly.entity_id
_entity_poly.type
_entity_poly.pdbx_seq_one_letter_code
_entity_poly.pdbx_strand_id
1 'polypeptide(L)'
;MIGCSSDDNEEKSFGSGPLALTVGTSENNCEILKIKCPVGAVCDENFIYRAYSFEDRDLRIYISFDPDVVDNYSLESLRENFNYINFSILFPEKATADSRFYYSNRNPVRELGTVSEEGVEFTMDSYENGVLKGVITGTINEITEAITSDDPDCMTGDIAGRCFESHEVNIPFSVVYSFCLE
;
A
#
# COMPACT_ATOMS: atom_id res chain seq x y z
N MET A 1 -15.55 -19.86 -41.82
CA MET A 1 -15.82 -18.85 -40.77
C MET A 1 -16.77 -19.49 -39.78
N ILE A 2 -16.22 -20.01 -38.69
CA ILE A 2 -16.99 -20.48 -37.54
C ILE A 2 -16.55 -19.53 -36.43
N GLY A 3 -17.47 -18.67 -36.00
CA GLY A 3 -17.23 -17.70 -34.94
C GLY A 3 -17.11 -18.43 -33.62
N CYS A 4 -16.02 -18.20 -32.91
CA CYS A 4 -15.92 -18.50 -31.49
C CYS A 4 -16.65 -17.37 -30.77
N SER A 5 -17.90 -17.65 -30.35
CA SER A 5 -18.54 -16.91 -29.28
C SER A 5 -17.99 -17.48 -27.99
N SER A 6 -17.24 -16.69 -27.24
CA SER A 6 -16.84 -16.97 -25.87
C SER A 6 -17.21 -15.74 -25.05
N ASP A 7 -18.51 -15.58 -24.85
CA ASP A 7 -19.08 -14.73 -23.79
C ASP A 7 -19.14 -15.59 -22.53
N ASP A 8 -18.03 -15.69 -21.80
CA ASP A 8 -18.00 -16.09 -20.39
C ASP A 8 -17.30 -14.96 -19.62
N ASN A 9 -17.84 -13.74 -19.71
CA ASN A 9 -17.55 -12.68 -18.73
C ASN A 9 -18.32 -13.01 -17.45
N GLU A 10 -17.85 -14.00 -16.69
CA GLU A 10 -18.17 -14.06 -15.26
C GLU A 10 -17.60 -12.77 -14.64
N GLU A 11 -18.47 -11.81 -14.32
CA GLU A 11 -18.08 -10.61 -13.57
C GLU A 11 -17.36 -11.05 -12.30
N LYS A 12 -16.04 -10.78 -12.23
CA LYS A 12 -15.24 -11.02 -11.03
C LYS A 12 -15.78 -10.12 -9.92
N SER A 13 -16.58 -10.68 -9.03
CA SER A 13 -17.12 -9.94 -7.89
C SER A 13 -16.07 -9.79 -6.79
N PHE A 14 -15.68 -8.54 -6.53
CA PHE A 14 -14.75 -8.16 -5.46
C PHE A 14 -15.45 -7.97 -4.10
N GLY A 15 -16.76 -8.24 -4.03
CA GLY A 15 -17.56 -7.93 -2.84
C GLY A 15 -17.78 -6.42 -2.66
N SER A 16 -18.86 -6.04 -2.01
CA SER A 16 -19.21 -4.63 -1.74
C SER A 16 -19.09 -4.27 -0.25
N GLY A 17 -18.48 -5.16 0.54
CA GLY A 17 -18.33 -4.97 1.98
C GLY A 17 -17.08 -4.17 2.33
N PRO A 18 -17.07 -3.47 3.47
CA PRO A 18 -15.89 -2.75 3.92
C PRO A 18 -14.73 -3.70 4.22
N LEU A 19 -13.53 -3.33 3.78
CA LEU A 19 -12.28 -4.03 4.09
C LEU A 19 -11.66 -3.45 5.35
N ALA A 20 -11.36 -4.30 6.34
CA ALA A 20 -10.67 -3.89 7.55
C ALA A 20 -9.39 -4.72 7.72
N LEU A 21 -8.25 -4.03 7.79
CA LEU A 21 -6.94 -4.62 8.01
C LEU A 21 -6.34 -4.05 9.29
N THR A 22 -5.55 -4.86 9.99
CA THR A 22 -4.83 -4.40 11.18
C THR A 22 -3.39 -4.86 11.16
N VAL A 23 -2.46 -3.94 11.42
CA VAL A 23 -1.01 -4.20 11.51
C VAL A 23 -0.55 -3.93 12.94
N GLY A 24 -0.02 -4.93 13.63
CA GLY A 24 0.33 -4.87 15.05
C GLY A 24 -0.89 -4.85 15.97
N THR A 25 -1.12 -5.90 16.77
CA THR A 25 -2.45 -6.19 17.35
C THR A 25 -2.51 -6.68 18.80
N SER A 26 -1.47 -6.55 19.61
CA SER A 26 -1.66 -6.79 21.05
C SER A 26 -0.97 -5.75 21.91
N GLU A 27 -1.41 -5.62 23.17
CA GLU A 27 -1.19 -4.48 24.06
C GLU A 27 0.29 -4.08 24.26
N ASN A 28 1.26 -4.90 23.80
CA ASN A 28 2.70 -4.58 23.74
C ASN A 28 3.39 -4.91 22.38
N ASN A 29 2.68 -5.32 21.32
CA ASN A 29 3.27 -5.76 20.04
C ASN A 29 2.89 -4.82 18.87
N CYS A 30 3.76 -3.85 18.64
CA CYS A 30 3.86 -3.16 17.36
C CYS A 30 4.54 -4.04 16.31
N GLU A 31 4.40 -3.69 15.04
CA GLU A 31 5.08 -4.36 13.93
C GLU A 31 6.44 -3.70 13.67
N ILE A 32 7.50 -4.49 13.65
CA ILE A 32 8.85 -3.99 13.37
C ILE A 32 8.97 -3.70 11.88
N LEU A 33 9.22 -2.44 11.54
CA LEU A 33 9.38 -2.04 10.16
C LEU A 33 10.81 -2.27 9.67
N LYS A 34 10.94 -2.66 8.39
CA LYS A 34 12.26 -2.72 7.75
C LYS A 34 12.67 -1.31 7.36
N ILE A 35 13.84 -0.87 7.82
CA ILE A 35 14.45 0.38 7.36
C ILE A 35 14.81 0.24 5.88
N LYS A 36 14.46 1.26 5.09
CA LYS A 36 14.69 1.33 3.65
C LYS A 36 15.34 2.66 3.29
N CYS A 37 16.00 2.64 2.14
CA CYS A 37 16.44 3.87 1.50
C CYS A 37 15.23 4.57 0.86
N PRO A 38 15.05 5.89 1.05
CA PRO A 38 14.13 6.68 0.26
C PRO A 38 14.37 6.50 -1.25
N VAL A 39 13.29 6.44 -2.03
CA VAL A 39 13.40 6.40 -3.50
C VAL A 39 14.16 7.64 -3.98
N GLY A 40 15.21 7.43 -4.78
CA GLY A 40 16.04 8.50 -5.33
C GLY A 40 17.20 8.96 -4.44
N ALA A 41 17.36 8.38 -3.24
CA ALA A 41 18.51 8.61 -2.37
C ALA A 41 19.57 7.50 -2.52
N VAL A 42 20.84 7.87 -2.34
CA VAL A 42 21.94 6.90 -2.16
C VAL A 42 22.17 6.79 -0.66
N CYS A 43 21.80 5.66 -0.07
CA CYS A 43 22.02 5.43 1.35
C CYS A 43 23.47 5.02 1.61
N ASP A 44 24.14 5.81 2.45
CA ASP A 44 25.47 5.52 2.98
C ASP A 44 25.36 4.99 4.43
N GLU A 45 26.51 4.75 5.06
CA GLU A 45 26.60 4.24 6.43
C GLU A 45 26.05 5.21 7.49
N ASN A 46 25.78 6.48 7.13
CA ASN A 46 25.29 7.51 8.06
C ASN A 46 23.76 7.56 8.14
N PHE A 47 23.05 6.94 7.19
CA PHE A 47 21.60 6.72 7.15
C PHE A 47 20.73 7.83 7.76
N ILE A 48 20.96 9.08 7.34
CA ILE A 48 20.26 10.22 7.91
C ILE A 48 18.77 10.23 7.52
N TYR A 49 18.36 9.65 6.39
CA TYR A 49 16.94 9.56 6.00
C TYR A 49 16.30 8.27 6.50
N ARG A 50 15.05 8.34 6.97
CA ARG A 50 14.30 7.15 7.44
C ARG A 50 13.08 6.91 6.56
N ALA A 51 13.20 5.93 5.66
CA ALA A 51 12.04 5.25 5.14
C ALA A 51 11.86 3.92 5.84
N TYR A 52 10.61 3.50 6.00
CA TYR A 52 10.22 2.26 6.62
C TYR A 52 9.27 1.52 5.70
N SER A 53 9.43 0.20 5.63
CA SER A 53 8.54 -0.66 4.87
C SER A 53 8.00 -1.80 5.71
N PHE A 54 6.73 -2.10 5.51
CA PHE A 54 6.04 -3.30 5.97
C PHE A 54 5.51 -4.07 4.75
N GLU A 55 5.56 -5.39 4.82
CA GLU A 55 4.95 -6.26 3.82
C GLU A 55 4.52 -7.55 4.49
N ASP A 56 3.25 -7.88 4.35
CA ASP A 56 2.70 -9.19 4.61
C ASP A 56 1.96 -9.74 3.39
N ARG A 57 1.05 -10.68 3.62
CA ARG A 57 0.28 -11.34 2.58
C ARG A 57 -0.76 -10.41 1.92
N ASP A 58 -1.34 -9.47 2.69
CA ASP A 58 -2.52 -8.68 2.29
C ASP A 58 -2.17 -7.19 2.11
N LEU A 59 -1.01 -6.74 2.59
CA LEU A 59 -0.67 -5.33 2.67
C LEU A 59 0.83 -5.08 2.49
N ARG A 60 1.13 -4.03 1.73
CA ARG A 60 2.45 -3.42 1.63
C ARG A 60 2.34 -1.95 2.01
N ILE A 61 3.20 -1.49 2.91
CA ILE A 61 3.29 -0.08 3.29
C ILE A 61 4.73 0.38 3.13
N TYR A 62 4.89 1.59 2.63
CA TYR A 62 6.13 2.33 2.58
C TYR A 62 5.88 3.74 3.09
N ILE A 63 6.55 4.12 4.18
CA ILE A 63 6.46 5.46 4.77
C ILE A 63 7.83 6.11 4.79
N SER A 64 7.90 7.39 4.44
CA SER A 64 9.13 8.15 4.36
C SER A 64 9.07 9.36 5.29
N PHE A 65 10.20 9.63 5.95
CA PHE A 65 10.42 10.81 6.78
C PHE A 65 11.69 11.55 6.34
N ASP A 66 11.76 12.84 6.66
CA ASP A 66 12.97 13.65 6.56
C ASP A 66 14.01 13.24 7.61
N PRO A 67 15.29 13.60 7.39
CA PRO A 67 16.36 13.16 8.27
C PRO A 67 16.27 13.57 9.72
N ASP A 68 15.63 14.70 9.99
CA ASP A 68 15.60 15.32 11.30
C ASP A 68 14.77 14.52 12.32
N VAL A 69 14.12 13.43 11.88
CA VAL A 69 13.43 12.46 12.76
C VAL A 69 14.40 11.50 13.46
N VAL A 70 15.60 11.27 12.91
CA VAL A 70 16.56 10.31 13.47
C VAL A 70 17.01 10.76 14.86
N ASP A 71 16.95 9.84 15.82
CA ASP A 71 17.29 10.07 17.24
C ASP A 71 16.39 11.10 17.96
N ASN A 72 15.31 11.58 17.33
CA ASN A 72 14.39 12.57 17.88
C ASN A 72 12.91 12.18 17.72
N TYR A 73 12.59 10.92 17.95
CA TYR A 73 11.22 10.45 17.80
C TYR A 73 10.27 11.03 18.85
N SER A 74 9.34 11.84 18.35
CA SER A 74 8.13 12.27 19.03
C SER A 74 7.01 12.32 18.01
N LEU A 75 5.75 12.33 18.45
CA LEU A 75 4.62 12.47 17.52
C LEU A 75 4.71 13.77 16.70
N GLU A 76 5.17 14.85 17.34
CA GLU A 76 5.37 16.15 16.69
C GLU A 76 6.46 16.06 15.61
N SER A 77 7.66 15.57 15.97
CA SER A 77 8.75 15.39 15.01
C SER A 77 8.37 14.47 13.85
N LEU A 78 7.67 13.35 14.11
CA LEU A 78 7.21 12.44 13.06
C LEU A 78 6.24 13.12 12.09
N ARG A 79 5.35 13.98 12.59
CA ARG A 79 4.40 14.73 11.75
C ARG A 79 5.08 15.83 10.95
N GLU A 80 5.98 16.59 11.57
CA GLU A 80 6.72 17.69 10.92
C GLU A 80 7.65 17.20 9.82
N ASN A 81 8.22 16.00 10.01
CA ASN A 81 9.18 15.39 9.09
C ASN A 81 8.53 14.34 8.19
N PHE A 82 7.21 14.23 8.15
CA PHE A 82 6.54 13.29 7.26
C PHE A 82 6.65 13.74 5.80
N ASN A 83 7.16 12.85 4.94
CA ASN A 83 7.34 13.12 3.51
C ASN A 83 6.19 12.55 2.67
N TYR A 84 5.95 11.25 2.79
CA TYR A 84 4.84 10.57 2.13
C TYR A 84 4.64 9.16 2.66
N ILE A 85 3.46 8.61 2.40
CA ILE A 85 3.16 7.19 2.50
C ILE A 85 2.66 6.68 1.14
N ASN A 86 3.11 5.48 0.78
CA ASN A 86 2.55 4.70 -0.31
C ASN A 86 2.20 3.31 0.23
N PHE A 87 1.12 2.72 -0.25
CA PHE A 87 0.72 1.38 0.14
C PHE A 87 0.03 0.66 -0.99
N SER A 88 0.00 -0.66 -0.88
CA SER A 88 -0.77 -1.53 -1.76
C SER A 88 -1.51 -2.58 -0.93
N ILE A 89 -2.79 -2.77 -1.25
CA ILE A 89 -3.61 -3.83 -0.68
C ILE A 89 -3.63 -4.97 -1.68
N LEU A 90 -3.29 -6.17 -1.23
CA LEU A 90 -3.22 -7.38 -2.04
C LEU A 90 -4.47 -8.21 -1.76
N PHE A 91 -4.99 -8.87 -2.81
CA PHE A 91 -6.13 -9.79 -2.70
C PHE A 91 -5.69 -11.22 -3.06
N PRO A 92 -4.82 -11.84 -2.24
CA PRO A 92 -4.21 -13.12 -2.55
C PRO A 92 -5.21 -14.28 -2.56
N GLU A 93 -6.38 -14.14 -1.95
CA GLU A 93 -7.49 -15.09 -2.02
C GLU A 93 -8.18 -15.11 -3.39
N LYS A 94 -8.04 -14.05 -4.17
CA LYS A 94 -8.54 -13.95 -5.56
C LYS A 94 -7.47 -14.34 -6.58
N ALA A 95 -6.21 -14.45 -6.15
CA ALA A 95 -5.09 -14.79 -7.04
C ALA A 95 -5.23 -16.20 -7.61
N THR A 96 -4.87 -16.37 -8.88
CA THR A 96 -4.82 -17.67 -9.58
C THR A 96 -3.38 -18.11 -9.83
N ALA A 97 -3.13 -19.13 -10.64
CA ALA A 97 -1.75 -19.41 -11.06
C ALA A 97 -1.17 -18.24 -11.87
N ASP A 98 -2.00 -17.61 -12.71
CA ASP A 98 -1.56 -16.69 -13.75
C ASP A 98 -1.96 -15.24 -13.48
N SER A 99 -2.78 -14.98 -12.46
CA SER A 99 -3.23 -13.63 -12.10
C SER A 99 -3.03 -13.25 -10.64
N ARG A 100 -2.81 -11.95 -10.40
CA ARG A 100 -2.67 -11.33 -9.07
C ARG A 100 -3.48 -10.05 -9.02
N PHE A 101 -4.22 -9.85 -7.94
CA PHE A 101 -5.09 -8.68 -7.75
C PHE A 101 -4.54 -7.79 -6.66
N TYR A 102 -4.52 -6.49 -6.90
CA TYR A 102 -4.10 -5.50 -5.93
C TYR A 102 -4.72 -4.14 -6.18
N TYR A 103 -4.78 -3.33 -5.13
CA TYR A 103 -4.95 -1.90 -5.20
C TYR A 103 -3.63 -1.24 -4.79
N SER A 104 -3.26 -0.14 -5.45
CA SER A 104 -2.17 0.73 -5.03
C SER A 104 -2.57 2.16 -5.32
N ASN A 105 -2.27 3.06 -4.40
CA ASN A 105 -2.43 4.50 -4.69
C ASN A 105 -1.56 4.85 -5.89
N ARG A 106 -2.12 5.64 -6.83
CA ARG A 106 -1.36 6.12 -7.99
C ARG A 106 -0.41 7.23 -7.56
N ASN A 107 -0.85 8.07 -6.63
CA ASN A 107 -0.08 9.14 -6.02
C ASN A 107 0.12 8.86 -4.51
N PRO A 108 1.37 8.95 -4.01
CA PRO A 108 1.62 8.86 -2.57
C PRO A 108 0.85 9.93 -1.79
N VAL A 109 0.35 9.58 -0.60
CA VAL A 109 -0.29 10.55 0.30
C VAL A 109 0.80 11.37 0.98
N ARG A 110 0.72 12.70 0.87
CA ARG A 110 1.75 13.66 1.33
C ARG A 110 1.29 14.57 2.47
N GLU A 111 0.00 14.53 2.80
CA GLU A 111 -0.58 15.35 3.87
C GLU A 111 -1.25 14.45 4.91
N LEU A 112 -1.10 14.81 6.19
CA LEU A 112 -1.66 14.07 7.32
C LEU A 112 -3.04 14.63 7.70
N GLY A 113 -3.98 13.75 8.06
CA GLY A 113 -5.32 14.12 8.51
C GLY A 113 -6.15 14.88 7.49
N THR A 114 -5.80 14.76 6.21
CA THR A 114 -6.51 15.37 5.08
C THR A 114 -6.73 14.30 4.02
N VAL A 115 -7.92 14.26 3.44
CA VAL A 115 -8.26 13.35 2.35
C VAL A 115 -7.51 13.80 1.10
N SER A 116 -6.66 12.92 0.58
CA SER A 116 -5.94 13.12 -0.69
C SER A 116 -6.88 13.15 -1.90
N GLU A 117 -6.37 13.54 -3.07
CA GLU A 117 -7.14 13.55 -4.32
C GLU A 117 -7.71 12.17 -4.70
N GLU A 118 -7.06 11.08 -4.26
CA GLU A 118 -7.53 9.70 -4.48
C GLU A 118 -8.53 9.22 -3.43
N GLY A 119 -8.98 10.09 -2.52
CA GLY A 119 -9.96 9.76 -1.49
C GLY A 119 -9.37 8.98 -0.32
N VAL A 120 -8.05 9.02 -0.13
CA VAL A 120 -7.35 8.35 0.97
C VAL A 120 -6.92 9.36 2.03
N GLU A 121 -7.19 9.06 3.29
CA GLU A 121 -6.71 9.81 4.46
C GLU A 121 -5.71 8.96 5.24
N PHE A 122 -4.65 9.60 5.72
CA PHE A 122 -3.63 8.99 6.57
C PHE A 122 -3.45 9.81 7.84
N THR A 123 -3.57 9.17 9.01
CA THR A 123 -3.39 9.83 10.32
C THR A 123 -2.27 9.17 11.09
N MET A 124 -1.53 9.99 11.85
CA MET A 124 -0.66 9.53 12.94
C MET A 124 -1.30 10.00 14.25
N ASP A 125 -1.80 9.07 15.07
CA ASP A 125 -2.64 9.41 16.21
C ASP A 125 -1.82 9.52 17.50
N SER A 126 -0.86 8.63 17.71
CA SER A 126 0.01 8.65 18.90
C SER A 126 1.40 8.07 18.64
N TYR A 127 2.36 8.51 19.46
CA TYR A 127 3.69 7.92 19.54
C TYR A 127 4.10 7.79 21.01
N GLU A 128 4.16 6.56 21.52
CA GLU A 128 4.49 6.26 22.91
C GLU A 128 5.37 5.02 22.99
N ASN A 129 6.45 5.07 23.78
CA ASN A 129 7.36 3.93 24.00
C ASN A 129 7.89 3.26 22.71
N GLY A 130 8.23 4.05 21.69
CA GLY A 130 8.72 3.51 20.41
C GLY A 130 7.62 3.09 19.43
N VAL A 131 6.35 3.29 19.77
CA VAL A 131 5.21 2.78 19.00
C VAL A 131 4.42 3.90 18.33
N LEU A 132 4.46 3.98 17.00
CA LEU A 132 3.61 4.87 16.21
C LEU A 132 2.28 4.18 15.88
N LYS A 133 1.16 4.82 16.22
CA LYS A 133 -0.19 4.33 15.92
C LYS A 133 -0.94 5.30 15.03
N GLY A 134 -1.84 4.77 14.21
CA GLY A 134 -2.70 5.59 13.36
C GLY A 134 -3.61 4.75 12.47
N VAL A 135 -4.22 5.43 11.50
CA VAL A 135 -5.16 4.80 10.56
C VAL A 135 -4.92 5.30 9.13
N ILE A 136 -5.07 4.40 8.16
CA ILE A 136 -5.25 4.73 6.75
C ILE A 136 -6.68 4.38 6.38
N THR A 137 -7.45 5.33 5.84
CA THR A 137 -8.84 5.09 5.41
C THR A 137 -9.05 5.58 3.98
N GLY A 138 -10.05 5.05 3.31
CA GLY A 138 -10.44 5.52 1.99
C GLY A 138 -11.42 4.58 1.30
N THR A 139 -11.53 4.71 -0.01
CA THR A 139 -12.34 3.83 -0.85
C THR A 139 -11.53 3.37 -2.06
N ILE A 140 -11.43 2.06 -2.23
CA ILE A 140 -10.87 1.45 -3.44
C ILE A 140 -11.94 1.57 -4.53
N ASN A 141 -11.62 2.32 -5.59
CA ASN A 141 -12.49 2.50 -6.74
C ASN A 141 -12.07 1.65 -7.96
N GLU A 142 -10.84 1.13 -7.93
CA GLU A 142 -10.28 0.31 -9.00
C GLU A 142 -9.34 -0.74 -8.39
N ILE A 143 -9.47 -1.99 -8.81
CA ILE A 143 -8.51 -3.06 -8.52
C ILE A 143 -7.78 -3.41 -9.82
N THR A 144 -6.45 -3.49 -9.74
CA THR A 144 -5.61 -3.95 -10.85
C THR A 144 -5.42 -5.46 -10.78
N GLU A 145 -5.65 -6.14 -11.89
CA GLU A 145 -5.27 -7.52 -12.12
C GLU A 145 -4.01 -7.56 -12.97
N ALA A 146 -2.90 -8.03 -12.41
CA ALA A 146 -1.72 -8.40 -13.19
C ALA A 146 -1.87 -9.82 -13.73
N ILE A 147 -1.83 -9.98 -15.05
CA ILE A 147 -2.02 -11.25 -15.78
C ILE A 147 -0.71 -11.64 -16.46
N THR A 148 -0.36 -12.91 -16.36
CA THR A 148 0.71 -13.52 -17.17
C THR A 148 0.09 -14.03 -18.45
N SER A 149 0.49 -13.49 -19.60
CA SER A 149 -0.04 -13.87 -20.91
C SER A 149 1.09 -14.04 -21.92
N ASP A 150 0.95 -15.04 -22.80
CA ASP A 150 1.83 -15.25 -23.95
C ASP A 150 1.40 -14.40 -25.17
N ASP A 151 0.34 -13.60 -25.05
CA ASP A 151 -0.17 -12.73 -26.10
C ASP A 151 0.77 -11.52 -26.34
N PRO A 152 1.38 -11.39 -27.54
CA PRO A 152 2.28 -10.29 -27.86
C PRO A 152 1.61 -8.91 -27.87
N ASP A 153 0.29 -8.82 -28.10
CA ASP A 153 -0.45 -7.55 -28.09
C ASP A 153 -0.74 -7.07 -26.65
N CYS A 154 -0.73 -8.01 -25.70
CA CYS A 154 -0.91 -7.80 -24.27
C CYS A 154 0.38 -7.31 -23.57
N MET A 155 1.55 -7.45 -24.21
CA MET A 155 2.86 -7.02 -23.69
C MET A 155 3.08 -5.50 -23.65
N THR A 156 2.03 -4.69 -23.69
CA THR A 156 2.12 -3.22 -23.83
C THR A 156 2.40 -2.45 -22.53
N GLY A 157 2.79 -3.10 -21.43
CA GLY A 157 2.98 -2.44 -20.13
C GLY A 157 4.37 -2.48 -19.49
N ASP A 158 5.18 -3.52 -19.71
CA ASP A 158 6.38 -3.81 -18.90
C ASP A 158 7.33 -4.77 -19.65
N ILE A 159 8.65 -4.54 -19.55
CA ILE A 159 9.77 -5.38 -20.04
C ILE A 159 9.68 -6.86 -19.57
N ALA A 160 8.85 -7.17 -18.58
CA ALA A 160 8.63 -8.49 -18.00
C ALA A 160 7.42 -9.28 -18.56
N GLY A 161 6.70 -8.79 -19.58
CA GLY A 161 5.61 -9.54 -20.21
C GLY A 161 4.36 -9.71 -19.34
N ARG A 162 4.08 -8.74 -18.47
CA ARG A 162 2.86 -8.71 -17.64
C ARG A 162 1.82 -7.78 -18.26
N CYS A 163 0.59 -8.26 -18.32
CA CYS A 163 -0.57 -7.47 -18.70
C CYS A 163 -1.30 -6.98 -17.46
N PHE A 164 -2.01 -5.86 -17.59
CA PHE A 164 -2.77 -5.28 -16.50
C PHE A 164 -4.19 -4.98 -16.96
N GLU A 165 -5.16 -5.44 -16.19
CA GLU A 165 -6.57 -5.11 -16.36
C GLU A 165 -7.08 -4.36 -15.13
N SER A 166 -7.94 -3.38 -15.34
CA SER A 166 -8.57 -2.60 -14.27
C SER A 166 -10.01 -3.06 -14.08
N HIS A 167 -10.40 -3.27 -12.82
CA HIS A 167 -11.75 -3.63 -12.42
C HIS A 167 -12.33 -2.51 -11.56
N GLU A 168 -13.39 -1.86 -12.04
CA GLU A 168 -14.10 -0.85 -11.25
C GLU A 168 -14.78 -1.50 -10.04
N VAL A 169 -14.57 -0.93 -8.86
CA VAL A 169 -15.12 -1.41 -7.60
C VAL A 169 -15.52 -0.24 -6.71
N ASN A 170 -16.16 -0.52 -5.58
CA ASN A 170 -16.40 0.48 -4.54
C ASN A 170 -16.31 -0.22 -3.18
N ILE A 171 -15.09 -0.27 -2.65
CA ILE A 171 -14.76 -0.97 -1.41
C ILE A 171 -14.18 0.04 -0.43
N PRO A 172 -14.97 0.52 0.54
CA PRO A 172 -14.44 1.28 1.66
C PRO A 172 -13.41 0.45 2.41
N PHE A 173 -12.30 1.04 2.82
CA PHE A 173 -11.27 0.33 3.58
C PHE A 173 -10.78 1.12 4.80
N SER A 174 -10.26 0.38 5.77
CA SER A 174 -9.56 0.91 6.92
C SER A 174 -8.38 0.01 7.27
N VAL A 175 -7.20 0.59 7.43
CA VAL A 175 -5.99 -0.05 7.93
C VAL A 175 -5.62 0.60 9.24
N VAL A 176 -5.84 -0.10 10.35
CA VAL A 176 -5.37 0.34 11.67
C VAL A 176 -3.96 -0.19 11.87
N TYR A 177 -3.00 0.69 12.20
CA TYR A 177 -1.60 0.29 12.29
C TYR A 177 -0.96 0.66 13.63
N SER A 178 0.03 -0.14 14.01
CA SER A 178 0.90 0.01 15.18
C SER A 178 2.31 -0.41 14.79
N PHE A 179 3.23 0.54 14.65
CA PHE A 179 4.59 0.32 14.13
C PHE A 179 5.66 0.57 15.19
N CYS A 180 6.65 -0.32 15.27
CA CYS A 180 7.84 -0.09 16.09
C CYS A 180 8.82 0.78 15.28
N LEU A 181 9.11 1.96 15.81
CA LEU A 181 10.17 2.83 15.30
C LEU A 181 11.31 2.80 16.31
N GLU A 182 12.40 2.12 15.95
CA GLU A 182 13.67 2.10 16.67
C GLU A 182 14.70 3.04 16.03
#